data_AF-A0A4Q2JSU4-F1
#
_entry.id   AF-A0A4Q2JSU4-F1
#
_cell.length_a   1.000
_cell.length_b   1.000
_cell.length_c   1.000
_cell.angle_alpha   90.00
_cell.angle_beta   90.00
_cell.angle_gamma   90.00
#
_symmetry.space_group_name_H-M   'P 1'
#
loop_
_entity.id
_entity.type
_entity.pdbx_description
1 polymer ?
#
loop_
_entity_poly.entity_id
_entity_poly.type
_entity_poly.pdbx_seq_one_letter_code
_entity_poly.pdbx_strand_id
1 'polypeptide(L)'
;MPMSRTLQRLALSGTILLAATLLTACAGNAGTAGTDSAEAVDPVGTWGDVAATDEPSLVLGDDGSLTGTDGCNRLVGSWTAEADTVTFVDVASTRMACEGVDTWLSALATGTIAGDTLTVLDESGDEIGTLARTE
;
A
#
# COMPACT_ATOMS: atom_id res chain seq x y z
N MET A 1 -53.68 -22.22 6.28
CA MET A 1 -54.32 -21.30 7.26
C MET A 1 -54.51 -19.92 6.63
N PRO A 2 -55.62 -19.24 6.92
CA PRO A 2 -56.02 -17.93 6.39
C PRO A 2 -55.35 -16.74 7.11
N MET A 3 -55.46 -15.58 6.44
CA MET A 3 -55.61 -14.19 6.93
C MET A 3 -55.44 -13.91 8.44
N SER A 4 -54.75 -12.82 8.79
CA SER A 4 -55.46 -11.56 9.06
C SER A 4 -54.53 -10.38 9.34
N ARG A 5 -54.94 -9.23 8.80
CA ARG A 5 -54.46 -7.88 9.11
C ARG A 5 -55.03 -7.45 10.46
N THR A 6 -54.30 -6.66 11.24
CA THR A 6 -54.96 -5.79 12.22
C THR A 6 -54.19 -4.49 12.40
N LEU A 7 -54.77 -3.45 11.82
CA LEU A 7 -54.60 -2.05 12.17
C LEU A 7 -55.00 -1.87 13.65
N GLN A 8 -54.50 -0.83 14.33
CA GLN A 8 -55.31 0.37 14.59
C GLN A 8 -54.83 1.16 15.83
N ARG A 9 -54.41 2.40 15.55
CA ARG A 9 -54.66 3.67 16.26
C ARG A 9 -54.46 3.72 17.78
N LEU A 10 -53.49 4.53 18.19
CA LEU A 10 -53.82 5.66 19.06
C LEU A 10 -53.27 6.95 18.44
N ALA A 11 -54.21 7.80 18.02
CA ALA A 11 -53.97 9.22 17.87
C ALA A 11 -54.09 9.86 19.26
N LEU A 12 -53.10 10.62 19.68
CA LEU A 12 -53.33 11.75 20.57
C LEU A 12 -52.67 12.99 19.97
N SER A 13 -53.57 13.87 19.53
CA SER A 13 -53.32 15.26 19.19
C SER A 13 -52.69 15.99 20.38
N GLY A 14 -51.64 16.76 20.12
CA GLY A 14 -51.01 17.66 21.08
C GLY A 14 -50.44 18.87 20.36
N THR A 15 -51.31 19.88 20.20
CA THR A 15 -51.10 21.31 19.95
C THR A 15 -49.68 21.84 19.69
N ILE A 16 -49.61 22.53 18.54
CA ILE A 16 -48.65 23.54 18.09
C ILE A 16 -48.20 24.48 19.21
N LEU A 17 -46.88 24.64 19.37
CA LEU A 17 -46.30 25.90 19.84
C LEU A 17 -45.28 26.39 18.81
N LEU A 18 -45.65 27.46 18.11
CA LEU A 18 -44.76 28.29 17.30
C LEU A 18 -43.78 28.96 18.26
N ALA A 19 -42.51 28.54 18.23
CA ALA A 19 -41.42 29.32 18.79
C ALA A 19 -40.43 29.58 17.65
N ALA A 20 -40.49 30.80 17.10
CA ALA A 20 -39.51 31.31 16.17
C ALA A 20 -38.17 31.47 16.92
N THR A 21 -37.28 30.49 16.79
CA THR A 21 -35.90 30.58 17.27
C THR A 21 -35.00 31.01 16.11
N LEU A 22 -34.34 32.14 16.34
CA LEU A 22 -33.45 32.88 15.45
C LEU A 22 -32.41 31.97 14.77
N LEU A 23 -32.17 32.20 13.47
CA LEU A 23 -31.06 31.61 12.72
C LEU A 23 -29.73 32.09 13.34
N THR A 24 -29.09 31.24 14.14
CA THR A 24 -27.68 31.39 14.50
C THR A 24 -26.86 30.64 13.45
N ALA A 25 -26.38 31.38 12.45
CA ALA A 25 -25.36 30.93 11.53
C ALA A 25 -24.01 30.87 12.28
N CYS A 26 -23.53 29.67 12.55
CA CYS A 26 -22.10 29.40 12.74
C CYS A 26 -21.77 28.21 11.84
N ALA A 27 -20.93 28.47 10.84
CA ALA A 27 -20.39 27.48 9.95
C ALA A 27 -19.65 26.41 10.76
N GLY A 28 -20.27 25.24 10.92
CA GLY A 28 -19.56 24.00 11.17
C GLY A 28 -19.34 23.38 9.80
N ASN A 29 -18.13 23.51 9.27
CA ASN A 29 -17.72 22.83 8.05
C ASN A 29 -18.26 21.40 8.11
N ALA A 30 -19.08 21.02 7.11
CA ALA A 30 -19.16 19.64 6.73
C ALA A 30 -17.72 19.19 6.56
N GLY A 31 -17.21 18.44 7.55
CA GLY A 31 -15.94 17.77 7.43
C GLY A 31 -16.08 16.97 6.17
N THR A 32 -15.42 17.47 5.12
CA THR A 32 -15.08 16.73 3.93
C THR A 32 -14.84 15.30 4.38
N ALA A 33 -15.64 14.36 3.86
CA ALA A 33 -15.12 13.02 3.69
C ALA A 33 -13.77 13.26 3.02
N GLY A 34 -12.70 13.14 3.82
CA GLY A 34 -11.36 13.15 3.29
C GLY A 34 -11.41 12.00 2.32
N THR A 35 -11.46 12.33 1.03
CA THR A 35 -10.78 11.48 0.08
C THR A 35 -9.35 11.51 0.60
N ASP A 36 -8.99 10.50 1.41
CA ASP A 36 -7.61 10.14 1.65
C ASP A 36 -7.10 9.80 0.25
N SER A 37 -6.72 10.84 -0.49
CA SER A 37 -5.88 10.71 -1.65
C SER A 37 -4.62 10.09 -1.07
N ALA A 38 -4.50 8.76 -1.19
CA ALA A 38 -3.28 8.07 -0.86
C ALA A 38 -2.16 8.87 -1.52
N GLU A 39 -1.35 9.56 -0.72
CA GLU A 39 -0.19 10.26 -1.24
C GLU A 39 0.64 9.18 -1.92
N ALA A 40 0.96 9.40 -3.20
CA ALA A 40 1.80 8.47 -3.93
C ALA A 40 3.12 8.35 -3.18
N VAL A 41 3.47 7.12 -2.80
CA VAL A 41 4.72 6.86 -2.10
C VAL A 41 5.84 6.92 -3.15
N ASP A 42 6.94 7.61 -2.84
CA ASP A 42 8.08 7.67 -3.74
C ASP A 42 8.92 6.38 -3.63
N PRO A 43 8.96 5.51 -4.65
CA PRO A 43 9.74 4.27 -4.60
C PRO A 43 11.24 4.49 -4.85
N VAL A 44 11.63 5.66 -5.40
CA VAL A 44 13.04 5.95 -5.72
C VAL A 44 13.88 5.91 -4.44
N GLY A 45 15.06 5.32 -4.54
CA GLY A 45 16.02 5.25 -3.44
C GLY A 45 16.62 3.86 -3.24
N THR A 46 17.22 3.69 -2.06
CA THR A 46 17.93 2.47 -1.69
C THR A 46 17.15 1.68 -0.63
N TRP A 47 17.05 0.37 -0.87
CA TRP A 47 16.33 -0.59 -0.04
C TRP A 47 17.28 -1.71 0.37
N GLY A 48 17.55 -1.83 1.67
CA GLY A 48 18.59 -2.71 2.23
C GLY A 48 19.95 -2.02 2.37
N ASP A 49 20.93 -2.71 2.95
CA ASP A 49 22.30 -2.20 3.09
C ASP A 49 23.14 -2.58 1.85
N VAL A 50 23.35 -1.62 0.95
CA VAL A 50 24.17 -1.81 -0.26
C VAL A 50 25.66 -2.01 0.03
N ALA A 51 26.14 -1.72 1.24
CA ALA A 51 27.51 -2.02 1.65
C ALA A 51 27.68 -3.49 2.05
N ALA A 52 26.61 -4.15 2.50
CA ALA A 52 26.56 -5.57 2.86
C ALA A 52 26.18 -6.41 1.63
N THR A 53 27.14 -6.67 0.74
CA THR A 53 26.86 -7.31 -0.57
C THR A 53 26.39 -8.78 -0.50
N ASP A 54 26.54 -9.40 0.66
CA ASP A 54 26.04 -10.74 1.02
C ASP A 54 24.63 -10.73 1.63
N GLU A 55 24.04 -9.54 1.79
CA GLU A 55 22.64 -9.34 2.15
C GLU A 55 21.82 -8.86 0.94
N PRO A 56 20.49 -9.05 0.94
CA PRO A 56 19.64 -8.59 -0.15
C PRO A 56 19.50 -7.07 -0.15
N SER A 57 19.62 -6.44 -1.32
CA SER A 57 19.40 -5.01 -1.50
C SER A 57 18.92 -4.65 -2.92
N LEU A 58 18.18 -3.56 -3.03
CA LEU A 58 17.74 -2.96 -4.30
C LEU A 58 18.02 -1.45 -4.32
N VAL A 59 18.33 -0.94 -5.51
CA VAL A 59 18.35 0.48 -5.84
C VAL A 59 17.34 0.70 -6.95
N LEU A 60 16.36 1.56 -6.68
CA LEU A 60 15.34 1.99 -7.64
C LEU A 60 15.69 3.40 -8.11
N GLY A 61 16.20 3.51 -9.34
CA GLY A 61 16.62 4.78 -9.94
C GLY A 61 15.45 5.62 -10.43
N ASP A 62 15.62 6.95 -10.43
CA ASP A 62 14.61 7.91 -10.91
C ASP A 62 14.26 7.76 -12.40
N ASP A 63 15.12 7.09 -13.16
CA ASP A 63 14.97 6.73 -14.56
C ASP A 63 14.19 5.44 -14.79
N GLY A 64 13.69 4.82 -13.72
CA GLY A 64 12.99 3.52 -13.75
C GLY A 64 13.92 2.32 -13.80
N SER A 65 15.23 2.50 -13.60
CA SER A 65 16.18 1.39 -13.53
C SER A 65 16.15 0.68 -12.17
N LEU A 66 16.37 -0.63 -12.19
CA LEU A 66 16.55 -1.46 -11.00
C LEU A 66 17.94 -2.09 -11.04
N THR A 67 18.68 -1.98 -9.93
CA THR A 67 19.88 -2.76 -9.68
C THR A 67 19.86 -3.33 -8.27
N GLY A 68 20.55 -4.45 -8.04
CA GLY A 68 20.59 -5.03 -6.70
C GLY A 68 21.38 -6.31 -6.58
N THR A 69 21.26 -6.94 -5.42
CA THR A 69 21.82 -8.24 -5.08
C THR A 69 20.84 -8.99 -4.19
N ASP A 70 20.75 -10.32 -4.32
CA ASP A 70 20.04 -11.18 -3.37
C ASP A 70 20.98 -11.76 -2.29
N GLY A 71 22.19 -11.21 -2.18
CA GLY A 71 23.30 -11.69 -1.35
C GLY A 71 24.25 -12.66 -2.08
N CYS A 72 23.82 -13.29 -3.19
CA CYS A 72 24.67 -14.17 -4.01
C CYS A 72 24.71 -13.75 -5.47
N ASN A 73 23.56 -13.41 -6.04
CA ASN A 73 23.33 -13.07 -7.41
C ASN A 73 23.09 -11.58 -7.58
N ARG A 74 23.49 -11.07 -8.75
CA ARG A 74 23.30 -9.66 -9.12
C ARG A 74 22.02 -9.54 -9.91
N LEU A 75 21.22 -8.55 -9.57
CA LEU A 75 19.91 -8.26 -10.15
C LEU A 75 20.00 -6.98 -10.98
N VAL A 76 19.47 -7.01 -12.20
CA VAL A 76 19.36 -5.84 -13.08
C VAL A 76 18.04 -5.89 -13.83
N GLY A 77 17.37 -4.75 -13.96
CA GLY A 77 16.10 -4.66 -14.68
C GLY A 77 15.53 -3.25 -14.62
N SER A 78 14.20 -3.16 -14.64
CA SER A 78 13.48 -1.90 -14.47
C SER A 78 12.34 -2.06 -13.48
N TRP A 79 11.69 -0.95 -13.15
CA TRP A 79 10.53 -0.94 -12.28
C TRP A 79 9.51 0.11 -12.74
N THR A 80 8.26 -0.10 -12.36
CA THR A 80 7.17 0.89 -12.45
C THR A 80 6.44 0.94 -11.12
N ALA A 81 5.72 2.04 -10.84
CA ALA A 81 4.93 2.14 -9.61
C ALA A 81 3.56 2.75 -9.85
N GLU A 82 2.59 2.25 -9.09
CA GLU A 82 1.23 2.77 -8.99
C GLU A 82 0.85 2.85 -7.50
N ALA A 83 0.55 4.06 -7.02
CA ALA A 83 0.30 4.35 -5.60
C ALA A 83 1.46 3.90 -4.67
N ASP A 84 1.27 2.79 -3.95
CA ASP A 84 2.23 2.18 -3.02
C ASP A 84 2.82 0.86 -3.55
N THR A 85 2.41 0.44 -4.74
CA THR A 85 2.83 -0.82 -5.36
C THR A 85 3.90 -0.58 -6.40
N VAL A 86 5.02 -1.29 -6.26
CA VAL A 86 6.11 -1.36 -7.23
C VAL A 86 5.98 -2.66 -8.01
N THR A 87 6.03 -2.58 -9.34
CA THR A 87 6.13 -3.75 -10.21
C THR A 87 7.56 -3.82 -10.74
N PHE A 88 8.19 -4.97 -10.59
CA PHE A 88 9.53 -5.20 -11.11
C PHE A 88 9.44 -5.82 -12.50
N VAL A 89 10.18 -5.25 -13.46
CA VAL A 89 10.01 -5.53 -14.89
C VAL A 89 11.33 -6.00 -15.49
N ASP A 90 11.25 -7.08 -16.29
CA ASP A 90 12.37 -7.65 -17.04
C ASP A 90 13.65 -7.88 -16.20
N VAL A 91 13.48 -8.29 -14.93
CA VAL A 91 14.60 -8.47 -14.01
C VAL A 91 15.38 -9.73 -14.35
N ALA A 92 16.66 -9.54 -14.69
CA ALA A 92 17.62 -10.59 -14.91
C ALA A 92 18.50 -10.78 -13.65
N SER A 93 18.78 -12.04 -13.34
CA SER A 93 19.67 -12.43 -12.25
C SER A 93 20.84 -13.26 -12.77
N THR A 94 22.01 -13.13 -12.15
CA THR A 94 23.08 -14.12 -12.33
C THR A 94 22.65 -15.48 -11.73
N ARG A 95 23.40 -16.56 -12.01
CA ARG A 95 23.12 -17.90 -11.48
C ARG A 95 24.32 -18.48 -10.74
N MET A 96 24.85 -17.72 -9.78
CA MET A 96 25.91 -18.15 -8.90
C MET A 96 25.37 -19.10 -7.83
N ALA A 97 26.24 -20.02 -7.39
CA ALA A 97 25.95 -20.90 -6.26
C ALA A 97 26.77 -20.40 -5.06
N CYS A 98 26.08 -19.97 -4.01
CA CYS A 98 26.69 -19.56 -2.75
C CYS A 98 26.18 -20.46 -1.63
N GLU A 99 27.08 -20.86 -0.73
CA GLU A 99 26.71 -21.69 0.43
C GLU A 99 26.22 -20.79 1.56
N GLY A 100 25.08 -21.15 2.16
CA GLY A 100 24.54 -20.45 3.33
C GLY A 100 23.88 -19.11 3.07
N VAL A 101 23.67 -18.73 1.80
CA VAL A 101 22.95 -17.51 1.41
C VAL A 101 21.53 -17.87 1.01
N ASP A 102 20.55 -17.17 1.57
CA ASP A 102 19.16 -17.26 1.13
C ASP A 102 18.91 -16.24 0.01
N THR A 103 18.75 -16.75 -1.20
CA THR A 103 18.59 -15.95 -2.42
C THR A 103 17.12 -15.60 -2.71
N TRP A 104 16.28 -15.50 -1.67
CA TRP A 104 14.83 -15.27 -1.80
C TRP A 104 14.50 -14.10 -2.73
N LEU A 105 15.29 -13.01 -2.69
CA LEU A 105 15.03 -11.81 -3.48
C LEU A 105 15.09 -12.07 -4.99
N SER A 106 15.81 -13.10 -5.47
CA SER A 106 15.79 -13.47 -6.90
C SER A 106 14.40 -13.86 -7.43
N ALA A 107 13.42 -14.13 -6.57
CA ALA A 107 12.03 -14.41 -6.95
C ALA A 107 11.12 -13.16 -7.00
N LEU A 108 11.68 -11.96 -6.82
CA LEU A 108 10.93 -10.70 -6.78
C LEU A 108 10.03 -10.51 -8.02
N ALA A 109 8.77 -10.12 -7.80
CA ALA A 109 7.82 -9.80 -8.86
C ALA A 109 7.13 -8.45 -8.62
N THR A 110 6.61 -8.25 -7.40
CA THR A 110 6.03 -6.97 -6.98
C THR A 110 6.52 -6.60 -5.58
N GLY A 111 6.29 -5.36 -5.18
CA GLY A 111 6.47 -4.95 -3.81
C GLY A 111 5.48 -3.88 -3.39
N THR A 112 5.25 -3.78 -2.09
CA THR A 112 4.39 -2.76 -1.49
C THR A 112 5.20 -1.94 -0.51
N ILE A 113 5.10 -0.61 -0.61
CA ILE A 113 5.82 0.31 0.25
C ILE A 113 4.90 0.84 1.34
N ALA A 114 5.30 0.63 2.59
CA ALA A 114 4.69 1.25 3.75
C ALA A 114 5.76 2.00 4.56
N GLY A 115 5.81 3.33 4.39
CA GLY A 115 6.85 4.17 4.99
C GLY A 115 8.24 3.79 4.48
N ASP A 116 9.11 3.35 5.40
CA ASP A 116 10.48 2.96 5.12
C ASP A 116 10.64 1.45 4.93
N THR A 117 9.57 0.72 4.64
CA THR A 117 9.60 -0.73 4.42
C THR A 117 9.02 -1.09 3.06
N LEU A 118 9.83 -1.77 2.24
CA LEU A 118 9.43 -2.43 1.01
C LEU A 118 9.18 -3.90 1.31
N THR A 119 7.92 -4.33 1.25
CA THR A 119 7.54 -5.74 1.30
C THR A 119 7.60 -6.30 -0.11
N VAL A 120 8.30 -7.40 -0.32
CA VAL A 120 8.51 -8.00 -1.65
C VAL A 120 7.69 -9.29 -1.76
N LEU A 121 7.04 -9.44 -2.90
CA LEU A 121 6.19 -10.58 -3.23
C LEU A 121 6.69 -11.27 -4.49
N ASP A 122 6.48 -12.59 -4.56
CA ASP A 122 6.79 -13.40 -5.74
C ASP A 122 5.66 -13.33 -6.80
N GLU A 123 5.82 -14.09 -7.89
CA GLU A 123 4.84 -14.16 -8.99
C GLU A 123 3.48 -14.74 -8.56
N SER A 124 3.43 -15.48 -7.45
CA SER A 124 2.19 -16.03 -6.89
C SER A 124 1.46 -15.00 -6.00
N GLY A 125 2.14 -13.91 -5.64
CA GLY A 125 1.66 -12.92 -4.68
C GLY A 125 1.93 -13.33 -3.23
N ASP A 126 2.85 -14.26 -2.99
CA ASP A 126 3.29 -14.63 -1.64
C ASP A 126 4.40 -13.67 -1.19
N GLU A 127 4.32 -13.20 0.05
CA GLU A 127 5.41 -12.40 0.65
C GLU A 127 6.65 -13.26 0.84
N ILE A 128 7.77 -12.79 0.29
CA ILE A 128 9.06 -13.50 0.32
C ILE A 128 10.13 -12.79 1.17
N GLY A 129 9.91 -11.52 1.52
CA GLY A 129 10.80 -10.79 2.39
C GLY A 129 10.53 -9.29 2.43
N THR A 130 11.33 -8.58 3.21
CA THR A 130 11.22 -7.12 3.37
C THR A 130 12.59 -6.46 3.29
N LEU A 131 12.65 -5.26 2.72
CA LEU A 131 13.82 -4.40 2.69
C LEU A 131 13.50 -3.06 3.36
N ALA A 132 14.38 -2.60 4.24
CA ALA A 132 14.25 -1.28 4.85
C ALA A 132 14.86 -0.20 3.95
N ARG A 133 14.24 0.98 3.87
CA ARG A 133 14.83 2.13 3.19
C ARG A 133 16.08 2.59 3.94
N THR A 134 17.15 2.87 3.22
CA THR A 134 18.44 3.29 3.78
C THR A 134 18.87 4.67 3.30
N GLU A 135 18.45 5.10 2.11
CA GLU A 135 18.69 6.44 1.55
C GLU A 135 17.52 6.91 0.66
#